data_AF-A0A2D8RRU0-F1
#
_entry.id   AF-A0A2D8RRU0-F1
#
_cell.length_a   1.000
_cell.length_b   1.000
_cell.length_c   1.000
_cell.angle_alpha   90.00
_cell.angle_beta   90.00
_cell.angle_gamma   90.00
#
_symmetry.space_group_name_H-M   'P 1'
#
loop_
_entity.id
_entity.type
_entity.pdbx_description
1 polymer ?
#
loop_
_entity_poly.entity_id
_entity_poly.type
_entity_poly.pdbx_seq_one_letter_code
_entity_poly.pdbx_strand_id
1 'polypeptide(L)'
;MGIGRGILPTFPIANGLKPFSLHDEWYYHMRFVDDMKGVTSILAAVPPLDTLSRPDGEWCGNPYVRASVAAGEKQTVGWAFERPNGGRGFGFTGGYFHKSWQDDNFRKVVLNAILWTAHFDVPENGLESRTPSDLEMLQNLDPGKRIREPK
;
A
#
# COMPACT_ATOMS: atom_id res chain seq x y z
N MET A 1 -1.93 9.47 2.86
CA MET A 1 -3.13 9.02 2.14
C MET A 1 -4.00 8.22 3.10
N GLY A 2 -5.32 8.45 3.14
CA GLY A 2 -6.23 7.66 3.96
C GLY A 2 -6.59 6.36 3.26
N ILE A 3 -5.98 5.25 3.66
CA ILE A 3 -6.21 3.93 3.06
C ILE A 3 -7.42 3.29 3.73
N GLY A 4 -8.48 3.07 2.95
CA GLY A 4 -9.72 2.52 3.49
C GLY A 4 -10.69 3.56 4.06
N ARG A 5 -10.71 4.80 3.54
CA ARG A 5 -11.97 5.58 3.57
C ARG A 5 -13.00 4.86 2.67
N GLY A 6 -13.60 3.78 3.18
CA GLY A 6 -14.50 2.84 2.48
C GLY A 6 -14.38 1.40 2.99
N ILE A 7 -15.14 0.47 2.40
CA ILE A 7 -15.08 -0.97 2.70
C ILE A 7 -13.78 -1.56 2.13
N LEU A 8 -12.99 -2.23 2.97
CA LEU A 8 -11.84 -3.04 2.54
C LEU A 8 -12.34 -4.26 1.77
N PRO A 9 -11.61 -4.76 0.76
CA PRO A 9 -12.09 -5.87 -0.05
C PRO A 9 -12.21 -7.14 0.79
N THR A 10 -13.19 -7.99 0.46
CA THR A 10 -13.25 -9.35 0.97
C THR A 10 -12.21 -10.20 0.23
N PHE A 11 -10.97 -10.19 0.71
CA PHE A 11 -9.84 -10.91 0.13
C PHE A 11 -8.87 -11.36 1.23
N PRO A 12 -8.21 -12.54 1.15
CA PRO A 12 -7.36 -13.05 2.22
C PRO A 12 -6.29 -12.06 2.71
N ILE A 13 -5.64 -11.32 1.81
CA ILE A 13 -4.63 -10.31 2.19
C ILE A 13 -5.23 -9.21 3.09
N ALA A 14 -6.52 -8.92 2.92
CA ALA A 14 -7.22 -7.90 3.70
C ALA A 14 -7.77 -8.39 5.05
N ASN A 15 -7.60 -9.67 5.40
CA ASN A 15 -8.09 -10.23 6.66
C ASN A 15 -7.51 -9.48 7.88
N GLY A 16 -8.40 -9.12 8.80
CA GLY A 16 -8.07 -8.42 10.05
C GLY A 16 -7.48 -7.01 9.90
N LEU A 17 -7.50 -6.44 8.69
CA LEU A 17 -7.17 -5.04 8.47
C LEU A 17 -8.32 -4.15 8.96
N LYS A 18 -7.95 -2.99 9.51
CA LYS A 18 -8.87 -1.89 9.80
C LYS A 18 -8.52 -0.71 8.90
N PRO A 19 -9.47 0.19 8.61
CA PRO A 19 -9.15 1.46 7.95
C PRO A 19 -8.00 2.18 8.67
N PHE A 20 -7.02 2.67 7.90
CA PHE A 20 -5.83 3.33 8.45
C PHE A 20 -5.37 4.48 7.55
N SER A 21 -4.50 5.34 8.05
CA SER A 21 -3.96 6.45 7.26
C SER A 21 -2.47 6.52 7.48
N LEU A 22 -1.73 6.69 6.39
CA LEU A 22 -0.28 6.69 6.45
C LEU A 22 0.28 7.76 5.52
N HIS A 23 1.31 8.46 5.99
CA HIS A 23 2.08 9.40 5.19
C HIS A 23 3.26 8.63 4.58
N ASP A 24 3.21 8.40 3.27
CA ASP A 24 4.23 7.70 2.50
C ASP A 24 4.38 8.31 1.10
N GLU A 25 5.46 7.94 0.41
CA GLU A 25 5.66 8.26 -1.00
C GLU A 25 4.90 7.28 -1.91
N TRP A 26 3.57 7.31 -1.83
CA TRP A 26 2.71 6.41 -2.60
C TRP A 26 2.77 6.73 -4.09
N TYR A 27 3.14 5.76 -4.91
CA TYR A 27 2.94 5.83 -6.36
C TYR A 27 1.53 5.36 -6.72
N TYR A 28 0.83 6.18 -7.49
CA TYR A 28 -0.55 5.95 -7.91
C TYR A 28 -0.72 6.27 -9.41
N HIS A 29 -1.91 6.04 -9.96
CA HIS A 29 -2.16 6.10 -11.41
C HIS A 29 -1.32 5.06 -12.19
N MET A 30 -1.22 3.87 -11.60
CA MET A 30 -0.55 2.68 -12.15
C MET A 30 -1.30 2.16 -13.38
N ARG A 31 -0.57 1.61 -14.35
CA ARG A 31 -1.14 0.88 -15.49
C ARG A 31 -1.14 -0.61 -15.19
N PHE A 32 -2.27 -1.25 -15.37
CA PHE A 32 -2.43 -2.69 -15.19
C PHE A 32 -2.71 -3.37 -16.52
N VAL A 33 -2.72 -4.70 -16.51
CA VAL A 33 -3.20 -5.51 -17.62
C VAL A 33 -4.66 -5.17 -17.94
N ASP A 34 -5.05 -5.39 -19.21
CA ASP A 34 -6.40 -5.10 -19.69
C ASP A 34 -7.48 -5.71 -18.78
N ASP A 35 -8.53 -4.93 -18.55
CA ASP A 35 -9.67 -5.26 -17.70
C ASP A 35 -9.30 -5.70 -16.28
N MET A 36 -8.10 -5.33 -15.79
CA MET A 36 -7.57 -5.76 -14.49
C MET A 36 -7.54 -7.29 -14.36
N LYS A 37 -7.38 -8.02 -15.47
CA LYS A 37 -7.49 -9.48 -15.48
C LYS A 37 -6.51 -10.13 -14.50
N GLY A 38 -7.05 -10.80 -13.48
CA GLY A 38 -6.28 -11.46 -12.43
C GLY A 38 -5.71 -10.50 -11.37
N VAL A 39 -6.00 -9.20 -11.44
CA VAL A 39 -5.58 -8.18 -10.47
C VAL A 39 -6.75 -7.88 -9.52
N THR A 40 -6.48 -7.97 -8.22
CA THR A 40 -7.42 -7.54 -7.17
C THR A 40 -6.81 -6.40 -6.37
N SER A 41 -7.45 -5.23 -6.38
CA SER A 41 -7.03 -4.09 -5.57
C SER A 41 -7.22 -4.40 -4.09
N ILE A 42 -6.13 -4.41 -3.32
CA ILE A 42 -6.13 -4.64 -1.88
C ILE A 42 -6.17 -3.31 -1.13
N LEU A 43 -5.28 -2.38 -1.52
CA LEU A 43 -5.23 -1.02 -0.99
C LEU A 43 -5.56 -0.05 -2.12
N ALA A 44 -6.61 0.72 -1.93
CA ALA A 44 -6.98 1.79 -2.84
C ALA A 44 -7.53 3.00 -2.07
N ALA A 45 -7.17 4.18 -2.52
CA ALA A 45 -7.61 5.44 -1.91
C ALA A 45 -7.59 6.57 -2.93
N VAL A 46 -8.33 7.64 -2.64
CA VAL A 46 -8.22 8.89 -3.40
C VAL A 46 -7.04 9.68 -2.83
N PRO A 47 -5.99 9.97 -3.63
CA PRO A 47 -4.91 10.84 -3.20
C PRO A 47 -5.42 12.22 -2.83
N PRO A 48 -4.86 12.87 -1.79
CA PRO A 48 -5.12 14.28 -1.54
C PRO A 48 -4.68 15.14 -2.74
N LEU A 49 -5.46 16.17 -3.08
CA LEU A 49 -5.19 17.04 -4.23
C LEU A 49 -3.87 17.80 -4.12
N ASP A 50 -3.38 18.06 -2.91
CA ASP A 50 -2.12 18.75 -2.65
C ASP A 50 -0.88 17.97 -3.12
N THR A 51 -1.01 16.63 -3.28
CA THR A 51 0.02 15.77 -3.87
C THR A 51 0.27 16.09 -5.35
N LEU A 52 -0.65 16.82 -6.01
CA LEU A 52 -0.54 17.30 -7.38
C LEU A 52 -0.40 18.83 -7.45
N SER A 53 0.11 19.50 -6.41
CA SER A 53 0.24 20.97 -6.42
C SER A 53 1.30 21.53 -7.38
N ARG A 54 2.25 20.71 -7.81
CA ARG A 54 3.36 21.12 -8.70
C ARG A 54 2.91 21.15 -10.18
N PRO A 55 3.59 21.90 -11.07
CA PRO A 55 3.35 21.83 -12.50
C PRO A 55 3.56 20.42 -13.08
N ASP A 56 2.99 20.16 -14.25
CA ASP A 56 3.14 18.87 -14.93
C ASP A 56 4.61 18.54 -15.22
N GLY A 57 4.97 17.27 -15.05
CA GLY A 57 6.32 16.78 -15.25
C GLY A 57 6.44 15.31 -14.87
N GLU A 58 7.56 14.71 -15.24
CA GLU A 58 7.84 13.27 -15.07
C GLU A 58 7.55 12.73 -13.66
N TRP A 59 7.76 13.57 -12.63
CA TRP A 59 7.64 13.23 -11.21
C TRP A 59 6.56 14.03 -10.47
N CYS A 60 5.81 14.89 -11.16
CA CYS A 60 4.92 15.90 -10.56
C CYS A 60 3.47 15.80 -11.03
N GLY A 61 3.18 14.86 -11.95
CA GLY A 61 1.85 14.58 -12.47
C GLY A 61 1.67 15.00 -13.93
N ASN A 62 0.47 14.75 -14.44
CA ASN A 62 0.03 15.07 -15.79
C ASN A 62 -1.49 15.35 -15.81
N PRO A 63 -2.07 15.81 -16.93
CA PRO A 63 -3.49 16.15 -16.98
C PRO A 63 -4.43 14.98 -16.66
N TYR A 64 -4.06 13.75 -17.02
CA TYR A 64 -4.90 12.55 -16.82
C TYR A 64 -5.01 12.18 -15.34
N VAL A 65 -3.88 12.12 -14.62
CA VAL A 65 -3.91 11.82 -13.19
C VAL A 65 -4.64 12.89 -12.39
N ARG A 66 -4.52 14.16 -12.79
CA ARG A 66 -5.28 15.26 -12.16
C ARG A 66 -6.78 15.10 -12.35
N ALA A 67 -7.21 14.81 -13.57
CA ALA A 67 -8.62 14.60 -13.86
C ALA A 67 -9.19 13.42 -13.06
N SER A 68 -8.47 12.29 -13.02
CA SER A 68 -8.82 11.09 -12.26
C SER A 68 -8.97 11.38 -10.75
N VAL A 69 -7.97 12.03 -10.15
CA VAL A 69 -8.00 12.38 -8.72
C VAL A 69 -9.09 13.43 -8.42
N ALA A 70 -9.27 14.43 -9.28
CA ALA A 70 -10.32 15.45 -9.13
C ALA A 70 -11.73 14.86 -9.25
N ALA A 71 -11.91 13.81 -10.05
CA ALA A 71 -13.14 13.04 -10.15
C ALA A 71 -13.37 12.10 -8.95
N GLY A 72 -12.42 12.01 -8.01
CA GLY A 72 -12.52 11.16 -6.83
C GLY A 72 -12.27 9.67 -7.12
N GLU A 73 -11.60 9.36 -8.23
CA GLU A 73 -11.29 7.98 -8.60
C GLU A 73 -10.25 7.39 -7.64
N LYS A 74 -10.61 6.25 -7.03
CA LYS A 74 -9.69 5.52 -6.15
C LYS A 74 -8.52 4.98 -6.95
N GLN A 75 -7.32 5.27 -6.47
CA GLN A 75 -6.09 4.78 -7.04
C GLN A 75 -5.62 3.53 -6.31
N THR A 76 -5.31 2.48 -7.05
CA THR A 76 -4.76 1.24 -6.49
C THR A 76 -3.28 1.42 -6.17
N VAL A 77 -2.92 1.21 -4.91
CA VAL A 77 -1.54 1.34 -4.39
C VAL A 77 -1.02 0.04 -3.75
N GLY A 78 -1.87 -0.98 -3.66
CA GLY A 78 -1.51 -2.36 -3.32
C GLY A 78 -2.48 -3.34 -3.95
N TRP A 79 -1.99 -4.41 -4.58
CA TRP A 79 -2.79 -5.35 -5.35
C TRP A 79 -2.27 -6.78 -5.26
N ALA A 80 -3.19 -7.72 -5.28
CA ALA A 80 -2.92 -9.13 -5.52
C ALA A 80 -2.97 -9.41 -7.03
N PHE A 81 -2.18 -10.36 -7.50
CA PHE A 81 -2.19 -10.84 -8.87
C PHE A 81 -2.18 -12.37 -8.90
N GLU A 82 -3.13 -12.97 -9.59
CA GLU A 82 -3.25 -14.41 -9.79
C GLU A 82 -3.02 -14.77 -11.26
N ARG A 83 -2.03 -15.63 -11.51
CA ARG A 83 -1.75 -16.16 -12.84
C ARG A 83 -2.68 -17.33 -13.15
N PRO A 84 -3.04 -17.56 -14.43
CA PRO A 84 -3.87 -18.71 -14.82
C PRO A 84 -3.34 -20.08 -14.40
N ASN A 85 -2.03 -20.21 -14.21
CA ASN A 85 -1.39 -21.44 -13.75
C ASN A 85 -1.26 -21.55 -12.22
N GLY A 86 -1.96 -20.69 -11.46
CA GLY A 86 -2.03 -20.72 -10.01
C GLY A 86 -0.97 -19.89 -9.29
N GLY A 87 0.03 -19.34 -9.97
CA GLY A 87 1.03 -18.49 -9.32
C GLY A 87 0.44 -17.21 -8.74
N ARG A 88 0.83 -16.84 -7.52
CA ARG A 88 0.34 -15.65 -6.79
C ARG A 88 1.43 -14.61 -6.61
N GLY A 89 1.08 -13.34 -6.74
CA GLY A 89 1.99 -12.22 -6.52
C GLY A 89 1.30 -11.04 -5.85
N PHE A 90 2.05 -10.27 -5.07
CA PHE A 90 1.55 -9.05 -4.45
C PHE A 90 2.48 -7.89 -4.80
N GLY A 91 1.89 -6.77 -5.23
CA GLY A 91 2.61 -5.53 -5.48
C GLY A 91 2.02 -4.41 -4.61
N PHE A 92 2.86 -3.49 -4.17
CA PHE A 92 2.44 -2.30 -3.44
C PHE A 92 3.48 -1.18 -3.59
N THR A 93 3.05 0.07 -3.43
CA THR A 93 3.89 1.27 -3.66
C THR A 93 4.21 2.03 -2.38
N GLY A 94 4.10 1.37 -1.23
CA GLY A 94 4.42 1.95 0.08
C GLY A 94 5.80 1.54 0.59
N GLY A 95 6.18 2.04 1.78
CA GLY A 95 7.40 1.65 2.47
C GLY A 95 8.58 2.59 2.23
N TYR A 96 8.32 3.83 1.79
CA TYR A 96 9.38 4.84 1.65
C TYR A 96 9.86 5.33 3.02
N PHE A 97 8.93 5.63 3.95
CA PHE A 97 9.32 5.90 5.33
C PHE A 97 9.49 4.60 6.11
N HIS A 98 10.69 4.35 6.65
CA HIS A 98 10.92 3.19 7.50
C HIS A 98 9.95 3.15 8.69
N LYS A 99 9.58 4.32 9.22
CA LYS A 99 8.62 4.46 10.33
C LYS A 99 7.24 3.82 10.04
N SER A 100 6.85 3.68 8.78
CA SER A 100 5.59 3.04 8.37
C SER A 100 5.43 1.62 8.93
N TRP A 101 6.54 0.91 9.16
CA TRP A 101 6.52 -0.45 9.72
C TRP A 101 6.07 -0.53 11.18
N GLN A 102 5.97 0.59 11.90
CA GLN A 102 5.34 0.64 13.22
C GLN A 102 3.80 0.67 13.14
N ASP A 103 3.20 0.96 11.99
CA ASP A 103 1.75 0.82 11.82
C ASP A 103 1.37 -0.66 11.63
N ASP A 104 0.53 -1.16 12.54
CA ASP A 104 0.14 -2.57 12.56
C ASP A 104 -0.68 -2.98 11.34
N ASN A 105 -1.51 -2.10 10.77
CA ASN A 105 -2.29 -2.41 9.56
C ASN A 105 -1.36 -2.47 8.36
N PHE A 106 -0.46 -1.49 8.21
CA PHE A 106 0.53 -1.47 7.15
C PHE A 106 1.38 -2.74 7.14
N ARG A 107 1.90 -3.13 8.31
CA ARG A 107 2.68 -4.36 8.47
C ARG A 107 1.83 -5.61 8.22
N LYS A 108 0.59 -5.66 8.71
CA LYS A 108 -0.33 -6.78 8.52
C LYS A 108 -0.65 -7.03 7.05
N VAL A 109 -0.83 -5.99 6.22
CA VAL A 109 -1.02 -6.16 4.76
C VAL A 109 0.12 -6.99 4.17
N VAL A 110 1.35 -6.62 4.48
CA VAL A 110 2.55 -7.26 3.92
C VAL A 110 2.71 -8.69 4.43
N LEU A 111 2.48 -8.92 5.73
CA LEU A 111 2.54 -10.25 6.32
C LEU A 111 1.46 -11.20 5.75
N ASN A 112 0.22 -10.72 5.65
CA ASN A 112 -0.85 -11.47 5.01
C ASN A 112 -0.53 -11.77 3.54
N ALA A 113 0.04 -10.80 2.82
CA ALA A 113 0.46 -10.98 1.43
C ALA A 113 1.53 -12.06 1.31
N ILE A 114 2.51 -12.12 2.21
CA ILE A 114 3.56 -13.17 2.21
C ILE A 114 2.93 -14.56 2.38
N LEU A 115 2.01 -14.73 3.32
CA LEU A 115 1.31 -16.02 3.50
C LEU A 115 0.52 -16.39 2.23
N TRP A 116 -0.25 -15.44 1.71
CA TRP A 116 -1.10 -15.66 0.56
C TRP A 116 -0.31 -16.02 -0.71
N THR A 117 0.80 -15.31 -0.97
CA THR A 117 1.69 -15.61 -2.11
C THR A 117 2.42 -16.93 -1.96
N ALA A 118 2.74 -17.33 -0.72
CA ALA A 118 3.30 -18.63 -0.39
C ALA A 118 2.26 -19.77 -0.34
N HIS A 119 1.01 -19.51 -0.74
CA HIS A 119 -0.10 -20.48 -0.74
C HIS A 119 -0.52 -20.99 0.64
N PHE A 120 -0.18 -20.27 1.71
CA PHE A 120 -0.73 -20.53 3.05
C PHE A 120 -2.07 -19.84 3.24
N ASP A 121 -2.87 -20.38 4.15
CA ASP A 121 -4.09 -19.73 4.60
C ASP A 121 -3.76 -18.47 5.41
N VAL A 122 -4.46 -17.38 5.12
CA VAL A 122 -4.36 -16.15 5.91
C VAL A 122 -5.39 -16.20 7.03
N PRO A 123 -4.99 -16.10 8.31
CA PRO A 123 -5.94 -16.12 9.43
C PRO A 123 -7.05 -15.07 9.27
N GLU A 124 -8.25 -15.32 9.77
CA GLU A 124 -9.39 -14.38 9.66
C GLU A 124 -9.08 -13.01 10.29
N ASN A 125 -8.32 -13.01 11.38
CA ASN A 125 -7.86 -11.79 12.06
C ASN A 125 -6.54 -11.24 11.50
N GLY A 126 -6.05 -11.80 10.38
CA GLY A 126 -4.74 -11.56 9.80
C GLY A 126 -3.60 -12.11 10.66
N LEU A 127 -2.39 -12.10 10.11
CA LEU A 127 -1.20 -12.53 10.84
C LEU A 127 -0.86 -11.52 11.94
N GLU A 128 -0.78 -12.00 13.17
CA GLU A 128 -0.38 -11.19 14.32
C GLU A 128 1.14 -10.95 14.31
N SER A 129 1.54 -9.74 14.68
CA SER A 129 2.95 -9.39 14.84
C SER A 129 3.10 -8.30 15.89
N ARG A 130 4.17 -8.38 16.68
CA ARG A 130 4.49 -7.36 17.68
C ARG A 130 4.88 -6.06 16.97
N THR A 131 4.36 -4.93 17.46
CA THR A 131 4.76 -3.59 17.03
C THR A 131 6.23 -3.34 17.40
N PRO A 132 7.10 -2.99 16.44
CA PRO A 132 8.47 -2.60 16.74
C PRO A 132 8.53 -1.34 17.60
N SER A 133 9.40 -1.34 18.60
CA SER A 133 9.75 -0.14 19.36
C SER A 133 10.61 0.82 18.55
N ASP A 134 10.68 2.08 18.97
CA ASP A 134 11.54 3.08 18.32
C ASP A 134 13.01 2.65 18.30
N LEU A 135 13.49 1.96 19.35
CA LEU A 135 14.85 1.43 19.40
C LEU A 135 15.08 0.33 18.37
N GLU A 136 14.09 -0.55 18.14
CA GLU A 136 14.18 -1.58 17.11
C GLU A 136 14.18 -1.00 15.70
N MET A 137 13.41 0.07 15.48
CA MET A 137 13.40 0.80 14.20
C MET A 137 14.74 1.50 13.88
N LEU A 138 15.62 1.67 14.86
CA LEU A 138 16.97 2.21 14.68
C LEU A 138 18.01 1.13 14.36
N GLN A 139 17.67 -0.15 14.51
CA GLN A 139 18.60 -1.24 14.26
C GLN A 139 18.91 -1.34 12.77
N ASN A 140 20.17 -1.68 12.44
CA ASN A 140 20.65 -1.91 11.07
C ASN A 140 20.52 -0.71 10.11
N LEU A 141 20.33 0.50 10.62
CA LEU A 141 20.44 1.72 9.82
C LEU A 141 21.91 1.99 9.46
N ASP A 142 22.14 2.55 8.26
CA ASP A 142 23.48 3.00 7.87
C ASP A 142 24.04 4.02 8.89
N PRO A 143 25.35 4.03 9.13
CA PRO A 143 25.98 4.96 10.07
C PRO A 143 25.57 6.42 9.82
N GLY A 144 25.11 7.09 10.89
CA GLY A 144 24.71 8.50 10.84
C GLY A 144 23.32 8.76 10.25
N LYS A 145 22.58 7.73 9.83
CA LYS A 145 21.17 7.90 9.45
C LYS A 145 20.27 7.98 10.68
N ARG A 146 19.18 8.72 10.53
CA ARG A 146 18.07 8.79 11.47
C ARG A 146 16.81 8.35 10.73
N ILE A 147 15.85 7.82 11.45
CA ILE A 147 14.52 7.57 10.89
C ILE A 147 13.96 8.90 10.42
N ARG A 148 13.56 8.96 9.15
CA ARG A 148 12.87 10.13 8.62
C ARG A 148 11.46 10.12 9.18
N GLU A 149 11.10 11.21 9.82
CA GLU A 149 9.73 11.45 10.25
C GLU A 149 8.88 11.89 9.05
N PRO A 150 7.67 11.34 8.90
CA PRO A 150 6.70 11.88 7.96
C PRO A 150 6.40 13.34 8.30
N LYS A 151 6.29 14.21 7.30
CA LYS A 151 6.00 15.64 7.49
C LYS A 151 4.52 15.93 7.50
#